data_AF-A0A942TM26-F1
#
_entry.id   AF-A0A942TM26-F1
#
_cell.length_a   1.000
_cell.length_b   1.000
_cell.length_c   1.000
_cell.angle_alpha   90.00
_cell.angle_beta   90.00
_cell.angle_gamma   90.00
#
_symmetry.space_group_name_H-M   'P 1'
#
loop_
_entity.id
_entity.type
_entity.pdbx_description
1 polymer ?
#
loop_
_entity_poly.entity_id
_entity_poly.type
_entity_poly.pdbx_seq_one_letter_code
_entity_poly.pdbx_strand_id
1 'polypeptide(L)'
;MVKKVLVSALVCVIVIMGGCSNQPNEKKSNVSLIKKTQPAPIEINFKQKHNSIAFQVREEVKKIDEIYDVAVIEGDHQILVSYKVKHLQRFRMKKIEKNLTKLLNKQFPNHTFIVSSDYKIFLEAIRLKEDLEYGNLSNKVAKKRLNKIIKLKKEMT
;
A
#
# COMPACT_ATOMS: atom_id res chain seq x y z
N MET A 1 -47.32 -38.22 -12.46
CA MET A 1 -46.96 -37.21 -11.44
C MET A 1 -45.47 -36.85 -11.43
N VAL A 2 -44.58 -37.64 -12.06
CA VAL A 2 -43.12 -37.42 -12.05
C VAL A 2 -42.64 -36.34 -13.04
N LYS A 3 -43.34 -36.16 -14.17
CA LYS A 3 -42.97 -35.16 -15.20
C LYS A 3 -43.11 -33.70 -14.72
N LYS A 4 -44.04 -33.41 -13.80
CA LYS A 4 -44.20 -32.05 -13.22
C LYS A 4 -43.11 -31.71 -12.19
N VAL A 5 -42.58 -32.73 -11.51
CA VAL A 5 -41.49 -32.57 -10.53
C VAL A 5 -40.15 -32.29 -11.25
N LEU A 6 -39.93 -32.92 -12.42
CA LEU A 6 -38.73 -32.69 -13.23
C LEU A 6 -38.65 -31.26 -13.81
N VAL A 7 -39.80 -30.69 -14.21
CA VAL A 7 -39.89 -29.32 -14.74
C VAL A 7 -39.70 -28.26 -13.64
N SER A 8 -40.11 -28.56 -12.41
CA SER A 8 -39.91 -27.67 -11.25
C SER A 8 -38.42 -27.58 -10.84
N ALA A 9 -37.66 -28.68 -10.98
CA ALA A 9 -36.24 -28.72 -10.62
C ALA A 9 -35.33 -27.95 -11.61
N LEU A 10 -35.73 -27.79 -12.87
CA LEU A 10 -34.93 -27.11 -13.90
C LEU A 10 -35.02 -25.57 -13.82
N VAL A 11 -36.11 -25.04 -13.24
CA VAL A 11 -36.34 -23.59 -13.11
C VAL A 11 -35.55 -22.95 -11.96
N CYS A 12 -35.13 -23.74 -10.95
CA CYS A 12 -34.33 -23.23 -9.83
C CYS A 12 -32.83 -23.04 -10.15
N VAL A 13 -32.32 -23.56 -11.28
CA VAL A 13 -30.89 -23.49 -11.62
C VAL A 13 -30.52 -22.22 -12.42
N ILE A 14 -31.50 -21.48 -12.94
CA ILE A 14 -31.26 -20.35 -13.85
C ILE A 14 -31.06 -19.01 -13.11
N VAL A 15 -31.33 -18.94 -11.80
CA VAL A 15 -31.30 -17.67 -11.04
C VAL A 15 -29.90 -17.27 -10.54
N ILE A 16 -28.85 -18.08 -10.75
CA ILE A 16 -27.52 -17.81 -10.16
C ILE A 16 -26.58 -17.01 -11.11
N MET A 17 -27.00 -16.67 -12.33
CA MET A 17 -26.14 -15.94 -13.29
C MET A 17 -26.64 -14.52 -13.64
N GLY A 18 -27.26 -13.84 -12.68
CA GLY A 18 -27.67 -12.43 -12.80
C GLY A 18 -26.80 -11.48 -11.95
N GLY A 19 -25.50 -11.44 -12.20
CA GLY A 19 -24.56 -10.55 -11.50
C GLY A 19 -23.76 -9.67 -12.45
N CYS A 20 -24.42 -8.80 -13.23
CA CYS A 20 -23.73 -7.75 -13.97
C CYS A 20 -23.46 -6.55 -13.04
N SER A 21 -22.23 -6.44 -12.55
CA SER A 21 -21.68 -5.18 -12.06
C SER A 21 -20.82 -4.56 -13.17
N ASN A 22 -21.44 -3.74 -14.02
CA ASN A 22 -20.74 -2.88 -14.95
C ASN A 22 -20.48 -1.53 -14.27
N GLN A 23 -19.32 -1.39 -13.64
CA GLN A 23 -18.80 -0.11 -13.16
C GLN A 23 -17.59 0.28 -14.02
N PRO A 24 -17.76 1.16 -15.03
CA PRO A 24 -16.64 1.64 -15.82
C PRO A 24 -16.03 2.84 -15.12
N ASN A 25 -15.00 2.64 -14.27
CA ASN A 25 -13.91 3.62 -14.01
C ASN A 25 -12.90 3.22 -12.91
N GLU A 26 -12.35 1.99 -12.87
CA GLU A 26 -11.29 1.66 -11.89
C GLU A 26 -10.15 0.76 -12.42
N LYS A 27 -9.92 0.74 -13.75
CA LYS A 27 -9.01 -0.25 -14.37
C LYS A 27 -7.52 0.07 -14.33
N LYS A 28 -7.08 1.27 -13.90
CA LYS A 28 -5.63 1.59 -13.82
C LYS A 28 -5.01 1.29 -12.45
N SER A 29 -5.72 1.51 -11.36
CA SER A 29 -5.20 1.31 -9.99
C SER A 29 -5.21 -0.16 -9.55
N ASN A 30 -6.13 -0.99 -10.03
CA ASN A 30 -6.23 -2.39 -9.60
C ASN A 30 -5.14 -3.30 -10.20
N VAL A 31 -4.58 -2.95 -11.37
CA VAL A 31 -3.53 -3.75 -12.01
C VAL A 31 -2.19 -3.64 -11.27
N SER A 32 -1.92 -2.52 -10.60
CA SER A 32 -0.73 -2.34 -9.74
C SER A 32 -0.79 -3.14 -8.43
N LEU A 33 -1.96 -3.72 -8.08
CA LEU A 33 -2.19 -4.51 -6.87
C LEU A 33 -1.84 -6.01 -7.01
N ILE A 34 -1.85 -6.52 -8.25
CA ILE A 34 -1.67 -7.94 -8.57
C ILE A 34 -0.22 -8.24 -9.00
N LYS A 35 0.46 -7.27 -9.62
CA LYS A 35 1.85 -7.41 -10.07
C LYS A 35 2.79 -6.81 -9.01
N LYS A 36 3.96 -7.43 -8.76
CA LYS A 36 5.02 -6.84 -7.91
C LYS A 36 5.48 -5.54 -8.59
N THR A 37 4.97 -4.39 -8.15
CA THR A 37 5.24 -3.12 -8.84
C THR A 37 6.50 -2.45 -8.31
N GLN A 38 6.98 -2.81 -7.10
CA GLN A 38 8.13 -2.16 -6.45
C GLN A 38 8.16 -0.66 -6.76
N PRO A 39 7.09 0.07 -6.45
CA PRO A 39 6.84 1.40 -6.99
C PRO A 39 7.91 2.36 -6.48
N ALA A 40 8.62 3.07 -7.36
CA ALA A 40 9.72 3.97 -6.98
C ALA A 40 9.35 4.88 -5.77
N PRO A 41 10.27 5.16 -4.84
CA PRO A 41 9.98 5.95 -3.65
C PRO A 41 9.63 7.41 -4.03
N ILE A 42 8.81 8.08 -3.22
CA ILE A 42 8.36 9.46 -3.48
C ILE A 42 8.87 10.41 -2.42
N GLU A 43 9.36 11.54 -2.88
CA GLU A 43 9.74 12.68 -2.06
C GLU A 43 8.68 13.76 -2.20
N ILE A 44 8.05 14.19 -1.11
CA ILE A 44 7.00 15.23 -1.14
C ILE A 44 7.60 16.66 -1.18
N ASN A 45 8.92 16.81 -1.01
CA ASN A 45 9.63 18.06 -1.30
C ASN A 45 10.91 17.79 -2.10
N PHE A 46 11.02 18.41 -3.27
CA PHE A 46 12.22 18.39 -4.09
C PHE A 46 13.41 19.08 -3.41
N LYS A 47 14.63 18.54 -3.62
CA LYS A 47 15.70 19.38 -4.22
C LYS A 47 16.82 18.64 -4.95
N GLN A 48 17.20 17.40 -4.63
CA GLN A 48 18.29 16.73 -5.34
C GLN A 48 18.09 15.22 -5.41
N LYS A 49 18.04 14.67 -6.63
CA LYS A 49 17.97 13.23 -6.92
C LYS A 49 19.20 12.45 -6.41
N HIS A 50 20.29 13.15 -6.14
CA HIS A 50 21.48 12.62 -5.47
C HIS A 50 21.31 12.83 -3.95
N ASN A 51 21.17 11.74 -3.20
CA ASN A 51 21.14 11.65 -1.71
C ASN A 51 19.78 11.68 -1.00
N SER A 52 18.69 11.33 -1.69
CA SER A 52 17.39 11.07 -1.06
C SER A 52 17.47 10.00 0.04
N ILE A 53 17.05 10.35 1.26
CA ILE A 53 16.93 9.40 2.37
C ILE A 53 15.84 8.38 2.06
N ALA A 54 14.73 8.79 1.44
CA ALA A 54 13.69 7.87 0.98
C ALA A 54 14.23 6.75 0.07
N PHE A 55 15.18 7.07 -0.81
CA PHE A 55 15.81 6.08 -1.69
C PHE A 55 16.69 5.11 -0.92
N GLN A 56 17.54 5.61 -0.01
CA GLN A 56 18.39 4.77 0.84
C GLN A 56 17.55 3.82 1.71
N VAL A 57 16.52 4.36 2.37
CA VAL A 57 15.60 3.60 3.21
C VAL A 57 14.90 2.50 2.40
N ARG A 58 14.43 2.82 1.19
CA ARG A 58 13.83 1.81 0.31
C ARG A 58 14.80 0.68 -0.01
N GLU A 59 16.04 0.99 -0.41
CA GLU A 59 17.00 -0.05 -0.77
C GLU A 59 17.41 -0.89 0.44
N GLU A 60 17.48 -0.32 1.64
CA GLU A 60 17.65 -1.10 2.88
C GLU A 60 16.45 -2.02 3.15
N VAL A 61 15.22 -1.52 3.00
CA VAL A 61 14.00 -2.32 3.23
C VAL A 61 13.87 -3.46 2.21
N LYS A 62 14.27 -3.25 0.96
CA LYS A 62 14.22 -4.27 -0.12
C LYS A 62 15.17 -5.45 0.11
N LYS A 63 16.19 -5.29 0.96
CA LYS A 63 17.10 -6.38 1.36
C LYS A 63 16.47 -7.35 2.36
N ILE A 64 15.30 -7.03 2.92
CA ILE A 64 14.61 -7.88 3.90
C ILE A 64 13.75 -8.89 3.15
N ASP A 65 14.14 -10.17 3.24
CA ASP A 65 13.51 -11.25 2.50
C ASP A 65 12.02 -11.42 2.81
N GLU A 66 11.56 -11.10 4.02
CA GLU A 66 10.14 -11.21 4.37
C GLU A 66 9.26 -10.14 3.70
N ILE A 67 9.86 -9.08 3.16
CA ILE A 67 9.15 -7.96 2.54
C ILE A 67 8.97 -8.23 1.04
N TYR A 68 7.71 -8.17 0.61
CA TYR A 68 7.31 -8.35 -0.78
C TYR A 68 7.32 -7.05 -1.57
N ASP A 69 6.83 -5.96 -0.97
CA ASP A 69 6.79 -4.63 -1.60
C ASP A 69 6.95 -3.53 -0.56
N VAL A 70 7.43 -2.36 -0.97
CA VAL A 70 7.65 -1.20 -0.09
C VAL A 70 7.35 0.11 -0.81
N ALA A 71 6.62 0.99 -0.13
CA ALA A 71 6.39 2.37 -0.50
C ALA A 71 6.95 3.27 0.61
N VAL A 72 7.89 4.13 0.23
CA VAL A 72 8.53 5.11 1.12
C VAL A 72 8.11 6.50 0.68
N ILE A 73 7.62 7.28 1.64
CA ILE A 73 7.23 8.68 1.44
C ILE A 73 7.96 9.54 2.46
N GLU A 74 8.80 10.44 1.96
CA GLU A 74 9.50 11.43 2.78
C GLU A 74 8.67 12.72 2.87
N GLY A 75 8.22 13.03 4.09
CA GLY A 75 7.56 14.29 4.43
C GLY A 75 8.49 15.23 5.20
N ASP A 76 7.96 16.38 5.63
CA ASP A 76 8.77 17.45 6.27
C ASP A 76 9.44 17.01 7.59
N HIS A 77 8.78 16.14 8.37
CA HIS A 77 9.23 15.78 9.73
C HIS A 77 9.34 14.27 9.94
N GLN A 78 8.72 13.47 9.07
CA GLN A 78 8.51 12.04 9.27
C GLN A 78 8.64 11.33 7.92
N ILE A 79 9.23 10.13 7.96
CA ILE A 79 9.36 9.24 6.81
C ILE A 79 8.40 8.08 7.01
N LEU A 80 7.39 7.99 6.14
CA LEU A 80 6.46 6.86 6.13
C LEU A 80 7.09 5.71 5.35
N VAL A 81 7.26 4.56 6.01
CA VAL A 81 7.70 3.30 5.41
C VAL A 81 6.56 2.30 5.52
N SER A 82 5.81 2.15 4.43
CA SER A 82 4.72 1.19 4.35
C SER A 82 5.12 0.01 3.46
N TYR A 83 4.80 -1.21 3.86
CA TYR A 83 5.30 -2.39 3.15
C TYR A 83 4.32 -3.56 3.18
N LYS A 84 4.38 -4.40 2.15
CA LYS A 84 3.64 -5.65 2.03
C LYS A 84 4.53 -6.79 2.46
N VAL A 85 4.09 -7.58 3.44
CA VAL A 85 4.79 -8.80 3.88
C VAL A 85 4.41 -9.98 2.98
N LYS A 86 5.38 -10.86 2.68
CA LYS A 86 5.13 -12.13 1.97
C LYS A 86 4.07 -12.95 2.73
N HIS A 87 3.19 -13.64 2.00
CA HIS A 87 2.06 -14.38 2.60
C HIS A 87 2.51 -15.35 3.71
N LEU A 88 3.57 -16.12 3.44
CA LEU A 88 4.16 -17.06 4.39
C LEU A 88 4.88 -16.39 5.57
N GLN A 89 4.96 -15.07 5.66
CA GLN A 89 5.63 -14.34 6.74
C GLN A 89 4.65 -13.49 7.58
N ARG A 90 3.35 -13.55 7.26
CA ARG A 90 2.31 -12.74 7.92
C ARG A 90 2.20 -12.99 9.43
N PHE A 91 2.46 -14.21 9.88
CA PHE A 91 2.45 -14.56 11.31
C PHE A 91 3.55 -13.83 12.12
N ARG A 92 4.57 -13.25 11.45
CA ARG A 92 5.68 -12.51 12.07
C ARG A 92 5.62 -11.01 11.81
N MET A 93 4.51 -10.46 11.31
CA MET A 93 4.40 -9.03 10.96
C MET A 93 4.83 -8.09 12.09
N LYS A 94 4.34 -8.30 13.32
CA LYS A 94 4.74 -7.48 14.48
C LYS A 94 6.24 -7.53 14.75
N LYS A 95 6.87 -8.70 14.59
CA LYS A 95 8.32 -8.88 14.76
C LYS A 95 9.10 -8.18 13.64
N ILE A 96 8.65 -8.33 12.40
CA ILE A 96 9.23 -7.66 11.22
C ILE A 96 9.16 -6.14 11.41
N GLU A 97 8.01 -5.61 11.82
CA GLU A 97 7.80 -4.17 12.04
C GLU A 97 8.72 -3.62 13.13
N LYS A 98 8.81 -4.32 14.26
CA LYS A 98 9.71 -3.95 15.36
C LYS A 98 11.18 -3.98 14.93
N ASN A 99 11.58 -5.01 14.20
CA ASN A 99 12.97 -5.16 13.73
C ASN A 99 13.32 -4.09 12.70
N LEU A 100 12.43 -3.83 11.75
CA LEU A 100 12.63 -2.81 10.72
C LEU A 100 12.69 -1.40 11.35
N THR A 101 11.79 -1.09 12.29
CA THR A 101 11.83 0.20 13.01
C THR A 101 13.16 0.41 13.73
N LYS A 102 13.66 -0.63 14.41
CA LYS A 102 14.97 -0.59 15.07
C LYS A 102 16.13 -0.40 14.08
N LEU A 103 16.10 -1.12 12.96
CA LEU A 103 17.11 -1.01 11.90
C LEU A 103 17.20 0.41 11.37
N LEU A 104 16.05 0.99 10.99
CA LEU A 104 15.98 2.34 10.43
C LEU A 104 16.39 3.42 11.44
N ASN A 105 15.93 3.34 12.69
CA ASN A 105 16.34 4.29 13.73
C ASN A 105 17.84 4.20 14.04
N LYS A 106 18.45 3.02 13.90
CA LYS A 106 19.90 2.84 14.10
C LYS A 106 20.72 3.39 12.93
N GLN A 107 20.28 3.15 11.69
CA GLN A 107 20.99 3.59 10.48
C GLN A 107 20.80 5.09 10.20
N PHE A 108 19.63 5.64 10.55
CA PHE A 108 19.24 7.02 10.25
C PHE A 108 18.74 7.73 11.52
N PRO A 109 19.61 7.95 12.53
CA PRO A 109 19.19 8.43 13.86
C PRO A 109 18.57 9.84 13.87
N ASN A 110 18.83 10.63 12.82
CA ASN A 110 18.30 12.00 12.68
C ASN A 110 16.90 12.04 12.04
N HIS A 111 16.29 10.90 11.75
CA HIS A 111 15.00 10.82 11.07
C HIS A 111 13.97 10.08 11.91
N THR A 112 12.72 10.55 11.84
CA THR A 112 11.58 9.89 12.50
C THR A 112 10.86 8.98 11.51
N PHE A 113 10.82 7.68 11.80
CA PHE A 113 10.15 6.70 10.95
C PHE A 113 8.76 6.32 11.46
N ILE A 114 7.79 6.33 10.55
CA ILE A 114 6.48 5.71 10.75
C ILE A 114 6.45 4.44 9.90
N VAL A 115 6.65 3.30 10.55
CA VAL A 115 6.71 2.00 9.90
C VAL A 115 5.35 1.31 10.02
N SER A 116 4.86 0.73 8.92
CA SER A 116 3.57 0.02 8.91
C SER A 116 3.52 -1.13 7.92
N SER A 117 3.13 -2.30 8.42
CA SER A 117 2.80 -3.48 7.60
C SER A 117 1.32 -3.53 7.15
N ASP A 118 0.52 -2.53 7.54
CA ASP A 118 -0.91 -2.48 7.22
C ASP A 118 -1.15 -2.22 5.72
N TYR A 119 -1.95 -3.08 5.09
CA TYR A 119 -2.19 -3.03 3.66
C TYR A 119 -2.95 -1.76 3.22
N LYS A 120 -3.85 -1.23 4.05
CA LYS A 120 -4.58 0.01 3.75
C LYS A 120 -3.62 1.20 3.75
N ILE A 121 -2.70 1.26 4.72
CA ILE A 121 -1.66 2.30 4.77
C ILE A 121 -0.77 2.23 3.53
N PHE A 122 -0.39 1.02 3.09
CA PHE A 122 0.36 0.82 1.85
C PHE A 122 -0.42 1.34 0.62
N LEU A 123 -1.70 0.98 0.48
CA LEU A 123 -2.52 1.44 -0.64
C LEU A 123 -2.67 2.97 -0.68
N GLU A 124 -2.90 3.61 0.46
CA GLU A 124 -2.99 5.08 0.51
C GLU A 124 -1.67 5.77 0.18
N ALA A 125 -0.53 5.17 0.56
CA ALA A 125 0.79 5.64 0.16
C ALA A 125 0.98 5.54 -1.36
N ILE A 126 0.57 4.44 -1.99
CA ILE A 126 0.60 4.29 -3.46
C ILE A 126 -0.32 5.29 -4.16
N ARG A 127 -1.52 5.54 -3.64
CA ARG A 127 -2.41 6.54 -4.24
C ARG A 127 -1.83 7.94 -4.15
N LEU A 128 -1.22 8.29 -3.02
CA LEU A 128 -0.53 9.57 -2.85
C LEU A 128 0.67 9.70 -3.81
N LYS A 129 1.41 8.61 -4.04
CA LYS A 129 2.47 8.55 -5.07
C LYS A 129 1.94 8.88 -6.45
N GLU A 130 0.94 8.11 -6.89
CA GLU A 130 0.41 8.19 -8.24
C GLU A 130 -0.08 9.61 -8.50
N ASP A 131 -0.84 10.19 -7.56
CA ASP A 131 -1.38 11.53 -7.74
C ASP A 131 -0.30 12.64 -7.74
N LEU A 132 0.83 12.43 -7.04
CA LEU A 132 1.99 13.32 -7.13
C LEU A 132 2.70 13.21 -8.49
N GLU A 133 2.90 11.98 -8.99
CA GLU A 133 3.56 11.71 -10.27
C GLU A 133 2.76 12.24 -11.47
N TYR A 134 1.43 12.16 -11.41
CA TYR A 134 0.54 12.68 -12.44
C TYR A 134 0.31 14.20 -12.35
N GLY A 135 0.95 14.90 -11.39
CA GLY A 135 0.77 16.35 -11.21
C GLY A 135 -0.61 16.75 -10.69
N ASN A 136 -1.38 15.79 -10.16
CA ASN A 136 -2.75 16.02 -9.68
C ASN A 136 -2.81 16.70 -8.31
N LEU A 137 -1.67 16.84 -7.61
CA LEU A 137 -1.61 17.42 -6.28
C LEU A 137 -0.52 18.48 -6.13
N SER A 138 -0.87 19.60 -5.49
CA SER A 138 0.12 20.53 -4.95
C SER A 138 0.81 19.94 -3.71
N ASN A 139 2.06 20.35 -3.46
CA ASN A 139 2.85 19.92 -2.30
C ASN A 139 2.09 20.12 -0.97
N LYS A 140 1.33 21.21 -0.83
CA LYS A 140 0.51 21.48 0.36
C LYS A 140 -0.57 20.43 0.59
N VAL A 141 -1.24 19.99 -0.48
CA VAL A 141 -2.27 18.94 -0.39
C VAL A 141 -1.63 17.58 -0.13
N ALA A 142 -0.48 17.31 -0.75
CA ALA A 142 0.26 16.08 -0.53
C ALA A 142 0.71 15.93 0.93
N LYS A 143 1.23 17.00 1.54
CA LYS A 143 1.57 17.05 2.98
C LYS A 143 0.35 16.75 3.87
N LYS A 144 -0.79 17.37 3.59
CA LYS A 144 -2.04 17.10 4.33
C LYS A 144 -2.46 15.64 4.22
N ARG A 145 -2.35 15.06 3.03
CA ARG A 145 -2.70 13.65 2.78
C ARG A 145 -1.74 12.70 3.49
N LEU A 146 -0.44 12.95 3.45
CA LEU A 146 0.55 12.19 4.24
C LEU A 146 0.21 12.23 5.74
N ASN A 147 -0.10 13.41 6.29
CA ASN A 147 -0.49 13.54 7.69
C ASN A 147 -1.76 12.74 8.02
N LYS A 148 -2.74 12.70 7.10
CA LYS A 148 -3.95 11.87 7.26
C LYS A 148 -3.61 10.38 7.30
N ILE A 149 -2.70 9.92 6.45
CA ILE A 149 -2.22 8.53 6.44
C ILE A 149 -1.53 8.18 7.76
N ILE A 150 -0.63 9.05 8.25
CA ILE A 150 0.05 8.87 9.53
C ILE A 150 -0.95 8.82 10.69
N LYS A 151 -1.96 9.70 10.68
CA LYS A 151 -3.01 9.72 11.70
C LYS A 151 -3.81 8.41 11.69
N LEU A 152 -4.24 7.95 10.51
CA LEU A 152 -4.96 6.69 10.34
C LEU A 152 -4.16 5.51 10.91
N LYS A 153 -2.85 5.46 10.65
CA LYS A 153 -1.97 4.44 11.24
C LYS A 153 -2.01 4.47 12.76
N LYS A 154 -1.88 5.66 13.36
CA LYS A 154 -1.85 5.82 14.83
C LYS A 154 -3.18 5.45 15.49
N GLU A 155 -4.31 5.68 14.84
CA GLU A 155 -5.65 5.30 15.34
C GLU A 155 -5.87 3.78 15.32
N MET A 156 -5.16 3.05 14.46
CA MET A 156 -5.23 1.59 14.34
C MET A 156 -4.21 0.84 15.23
N THR A 157 -3.31 1.58 15.92
CA THR A 157 -2.27 1.01 16.80
C THR A 157 -2.67 1.17 18.26
#